data_AF-A0A426U658-F1
#
_entry.id   AF-A0A426U658-F1
#
_cell.length_a   1.000
_cell.length_b   1.000
_cell.length_c   1.000
_cell.angle_alpha   90.00
_cell.angle_beta   90.00
_cell.angle_gamma   90.00
#
_symmetry.space_group_name_H-M   'P 1'
#
loop_
_entity.id
_entity.type
_entity.pdbx_description
1 polymer ?
#
loop_
_entity_poly.entity_id
_entity_poly.type
_entity_poly.pdbx_seq_one_letter_code
_entity_poly.pdbx_strand_id
1 'polypeptide(L)'
;MKGLVRFLGVAALVGIGIVIVRALRQYRENTTFELAPATPGGSPSARRSISPELLSILADPGDKGPVELVTDGSGKEWLVNRRNGFRYPVEDGIPIMLLEEGEKYKDESLIQK
;
A
#
# COMPACT_ATOMS: atom_id res chain seq x y z
N MET A 1 10.32 38.93 51.64
CA MET A 1 9.24 38.57 50.69
C MET A 1 9.70 38.41 49.24
N LYS A 2 10.76 39.10 48.77
CA LYS A 2 11.24 39.02 47.38
C LYS A 2 11.88 37.67 46.99
N GLY A 3 12.42 36.92 47.95
CA GLY A 3 13.00 35.59 47.71
C GLY A 3 11.95 34.53 47.38
N LEU A 4 10.81 34.54 48.08
CA LEU A 4 9.72 33.57 47.87
C LEU A 4 9.08 33.73 46.48
N VAL A 5 8.91 34.96 46.02
CA VAL A 5 8.35 35.26 44.69
C VAL A 5 9.29 34.80 43.57
N ARG A 6 10.61 34.87 43.79
CA ARG A 6 11.62 34.35 42.85
C ARG A 6 11.59 32.82 42.77
N PHE A 7 11.45 32.13 43.90
CA PHE A 7 11.32 30.68 43.93
C PHE A 7 10.05 30.18 43.23
N LEU A 8 8.91 30.86 43.44
CA LEU A 8 7.67 30.53 42.73
C LEU A 8 7.79 30.71 41.21
N GLY A 9 8.47 31.78 40.76
CA GLY A 9 8.72 32.03 39.34
C GLY A 9 9.58 30.96 38.68
N VAL A 10 10.65 30.51 39.35
CA VAL A 10 11.51 29.43 38.84
C VAL A 10 10.76 28.11 38.77
N ALA A 11 9.96 27.79 39.80
CA ALA A 11 9.15 26.57 39.81
C ALA A 11 8.11 26.54 38.67
N ALA A 12 7.48 27.68 38.38
CA ALA A 12 6.52 27.80 37.28
C ALA A 12 7.20 27.61 35.91
N LEU A 13 8.39 28.18 35.69
CA LEU A 13 9.14 28.01 34.44
C LEU A 13 9.59 26.56 34.22
N VAL A 14 10.01 25.87 35.29
CA VAL A 14 10.34 24.44 35.23
C VAL A 14 9.10 23.61 34.89
N GLY A 15 7.96 23.90 35.52
CA GLY A 15 6.69 23.24 35.22
C GLY A 15 6.27 23.41 33.76
N ILE A 16 6.33 24.64 33.24
CA ILE A 16 6.03 24.94 31.83
C ILE A 16 7.02 24.21 30.90
N GLY A 17 8.31 24.19 31.22
CA GLY A 17 9.32 23.45 30.46
C GLY A 17 9.02 21.95 30.40
N ILE A 18 8.61 21.34 31.52
CA ILE A 18 8.20 19.93 31.57
C ILE A 18 6.97 19.69 30.69
N VAL A 19 5.96 20.56 30.74
CA VAL A 19 4.75 20.44 29.91
C VAL A 19 5.08 20.57 28.43
N ILE A 20 5.94 21.52 28.04
CA ILE A 20 6.38 21.72 26.65
C ILE A 20 7.17 20.49 26.16
N VAL A 21 8.12 19.98 26.95
CA VAL A 21 8.88 18.77 26.58
C VAL A 21 7.96 17.56 26.41
N ARG A 22 6.95 17.42 27.27
CA ARG A 22 5.96 16.33 27.17
C ARG A 22 5.09 16.48 25.92
N ALA A 23 4.63 17.70 25.62
CA ALA A 23 3.81 17.99 24.44
C ALA A 23 4.59 17.78 23.14
N LEU A 24 5.87 18.17 23.09
CA LEU A 24 6.73 17.95 21.92
C LEU A 24 7.04 16.46 21.70
N ARG A 25 7.23 15.66 22.75
CA ARG A 25 7.32 14.20 22.62
C ARG A 25 6.02 13.62 22.06
N GLN A 26 4.86 14.01 22.59
CA GLN A 26 3.55 13.54 22.13
C GLN A 26 3.30 13.91 20.66
N TYR A 27 3.69 15.11 20.22
CA TYR A 27 3.53 15.55 18.83
C TYR A 27 4.37 14.71 17.85
N ARG A 28 5.55 14.24 18.29
CA ARG A 28 6.43 13.38 17.49
C ARG A 28 5.81 12.01 17.21
N GLU A 29 5.01 11.49 18.14
CA GLU A 29 4.28 10.22 17.97
C GLU A 29 3.18 10.35 16.90
N ASN A 30 2.47 11.49 16.84
CA ASN A 30 1.35 11.67 15.90
C ASN A 30 1.77 11.98 14.45
N THR A 31 2.98 12.52 14.23
CA THR A 31 3.49 12.84 12.88
C THR A 31 4.24 11.67 12.26
N THR A 32 4.70 10.74 13.10
CA THR A 32 5.32 9.51 12.61
C THR A 32 4.18 8.54 12.33
N PHE A 33 3.66 8.56 11.11
CA PHE A 33 2.99 7.36 10.58
C PHE A 33 4.03 6.26 10.72
N GLU A 34 3.92 5.43 11.76
CA GLU A 34 4.64 4.17 11.86
C GLU A 34 4.21 3.39 10.62
N LEU A 35 4.98 3.54 9.54
CA LEU A 35 5.28 2.41 8.70
C LEU A 35 5.77 1.39 9.71
N ALA A 36 4.87 0.47 10.10
CA ALA A 36 5.23 -0.70 10.86
C ALA A 36 6.57 -1.16 10.30
N PRO A 37 7.56 -1.53 11.14
CA PRO A 37 8.79 -2.11 10.61
C PRO A 37 8.34 -3.08 9.54
N ALA A 38 8.86 -2.92 8.33
CA ALA A 38 8.68 -3.86 7.24
C ALA A 38 9.28 -5.17 7.73
N THR A 39 8.58 -5.79 8.66
CA THR A 39 8.76 -7.12 9.13
C THR A 39 8.47 -7.86 7.84
N PRO A 40 9.43 -8.58 7.27
CA PRO A 40 9.10 -9.58 6.28
C PRO A 40 8.38 -10.69 7.04
N GLY A 41 7.17 -10.40 7.52
CA GLY A 41 6.28 -11.28 8.27
C GLY A 41 5.35 -12.05 7.35
N GLY A 42 5.57 -11.98 6.04
CA GLY A 42 5.07 -12.97 5.10
C GLY A 42 6.14 -14.05 4.95
N SER A 43 5.81 -15.29 5.31
CA SER A 43 6.65 -16.46 5.05
C SER A 43 7.24 -16.40 3.63
N PRO A 44 8.58 -16.46 3.44
CA PRO A 44 9.25 -16.13 2.17
C PRO A 44 9.15 -17.25 1.10
N SER A 45 8.04 -17.98 1.03
CA SER A 45 8.03 -19.24 0.27
C SER A 45 6.70 -19.67 -0.34
N ALA A 46 5.64 -18.85 -0.24
CA ALA A 46 4.46 -19.04 -1.07
C ALA A 46 4.43 -17.95 -2.14
N ARG A 47 4.61 -18.33 -3.41
CA ARG A 47 4.23 -17.45 -4.53
C ARG A 47 2.82 -16.94 -4.25
N ARG A 48 2.68 -15.64 -3.98
CA ARG A 48 1.37 -15.03 -3.74
C ARG A 48 0.72 -14.89 -5.11
N SER A 49 -0.26 -15.74 -5.39
CA SER A 49 -1.17 -15.57 -6.52
C SER A 49 -2.43 -14.84 -6.08
N ILE A 50 -3.24 -14.39 -7.05
CA ILE A 50 -4.52 -13.74 -6.76
C ILE A 50 -5.52 -14.79 -6.29
N SER A 51 -6.20 -14.54 -5.17
CA SER A 51 -7.23 -15.44 -4.67
C SER A 51 -8.49 -15.42 -5.57
N PRO A 52 -9.25 -16.53 -5.65
CA PRO A 52 -10.48 -16.58 -6.46
C PRO A 52 -11.53 -15.53 -6.06
N GLU A 53 -11.64 -15.22 -4.76
CA GLU A 53 -12.56 -14.19 -4.25
C GLU A 53 -12.17 -12.80 -4.76
N LEU A 54 -10.88 -12.45 -4.71
CA LEU A 54 -10.41 -11.17 -5.24
C LEU A 54 -10.56 -11.12 -6.76
N LEU A 55 -10.27 -12.20 -7.47
CA LEU A 55 -10.44 -12.27 -8.92
C LEU A 55 -11.89 -11.99 -9.33
N SER A 56 -12.87 -12.43 -8.54
CA SER A 56 -14.29 -12.21 -8.83
C SER A 56 -14.75 -10.74 -8.79
N ILE A 57 -13.98 -9.87 -8.11
CA ILE A 57 -14.28 -8.43 -7.99
C ILE A 57 -13.33 -7.56 -8.83
N LEU A 58 -12.27 -8.14 -9.40
CA LEU A 58 -11.33 -7.42 -10.26
C LEU A 58 -11.95 -7.14 -11.63
N ALA A 59 -11.67 -5.96 -12.17
CA ALA A 59 -12.19 -5.51 -13.46
C ALA A 59 -11.14 -4.67 -14.20
N ASP A 60 -11.15 -4.75 -15.52
CA ASP A 60 -10.27 -4.00 -16.42
C ASP A 60 -10.34 -2.48 -16.15
N PRO A 61 -9.20 -1.77 -16.08
CA PRO A 61 -9.16 -0.35 -15.76
C PRO A 61 -9.83 0.55 -16.82
N GLY A 62 -9.88 0.14 -18.08
CA GLY A 62 -10.45 0.90 -19.20
C GLY A 62 -11.95 0.66 -19.39
N ASP A 63 -12.34 -0.60 -19.57
CA ASP A 63 -13.72 -0.97 -19.95
C ASP A 63 -14.57 -1.51 -18.78
N LYS A 64 -13.97 -1.71 -17.60
CA LYS A 64 -14.59 -2.30 -16.40
C LYS A 64 -15.16 -3.70 -16.60
N GLY A 65 -14.72 -4.41 -17.64
CA GLY A 65 -15.07 -5.79 -17.93
C GLY A 65 -14.36 -6.79 -17.01
N PRO A 66 -14.83 -8.05 -16.99
CA PRO A 66 -14.20 -9.11 -16.22
C PRO A 66 -12.80 -9.44 -16.74
N VAL A 67 -11.92 -9.89 -15.83
CA VAL A 67 -10.57 -10.33 -16.15
C VAL A 67 -10.35 -11.79 -15.71
N GLU A 68 -9.56 -12.53 -16.48
CA GLU A 68 -9.19 -13.92 -16.19
C GLU A 68 -7.73 -14.00 -15.76
N LEU A 69 -7.44 -14.78 -14.72
CA LEU A 69 -6.06 -15.10 -14.35
C LEU A 69 -5.54 -16.24 -15.24
N VAL A 70 -4.43 -15.99 -15.94
CA VAL A 70 -3.77 -16.95 -16.83
C VAL A 70 -2.30 -17.05 -16.45
N THR A 71 -1.78 -18.27 -16.35
CA THR A 71 -0.35 -18.53 -16.17
C THR A 71 0.27 -18.92 -17.50
N ASP A 72 1.37 -18.25 -17.89
CA ASP A 72 2.10 -18.60 -19.11
C ASP A 72 3.06 -19.78 -18.90
N GLY A 73 3.70 -20.22 -20.00
CA GLY A 73 4.67 -21.33 -19.97
C GLY A 73 5.94 -21.06 -19.15
N SER A 74 6.23 -19.79 -18.84
CA SER A 74 7.33 -19.38 -17.97
C SER A 74 6.92 -19.33 -16.49
N GLY A 75 5.64 -19.57 -16.18
CA GLY A 75 5.09 -19.49 -14.84
C GLY A 75 4.74 -18.08 -14.37
N LYS A 76 4.71 -17.08 -15.26
CA LYS A 76 4.26 -15.71 -14.96
C LYS A 76 2.73 -15.64 -15.06
N GLU A 77 2.12 -14.97 -14.10
CA GLU A 77 0.68 -14.76 -14.03
C GLU A 77 0.28 -13.45 -14.72
N TRP A 78 -0.87 -13.50 -15.39
CA TRP A 78 -1.42 -12.41 -16.18
C TRP A 78 -2.93 -12.31 -15.90
N LEU A 79 -3.43 -11.09 -15.73
CA LEU A 79 -4.85 -10.81 -15.84
C LEU A 79 -5.17 -10.44 -17.28
N VAL A 80 -6.07 -11.20 -17.91
CA VAL A 80 -6.42 -11.05 -19.33
C VAL A 80 -7.86 -10.60 -19.44
N ASN A 81 -8.10 -9.52 -20.17
CA ASN A 81 -9.44 -9.15 -20.60
C ASN A 81 -9.71 -9.72 -22.00
N ARG A 82 -10.64 -10.67 -22.09
CA ARG A 82 -11.01 -11.36 -23.34
C ARG A 82 -11.78 -10.49 -24.33
N ARG A 83 -12.21 -9.28 -23.94
CA ARG A 83 -12.98 -8.38 -24.81
C ARG A 83 -12.07 -7.46 -25.64
N ASN A 84 -10.97 -7.00 -25.07
CA ASN A 84 -10.04 -6.07 -25.70
C ASN A 84 -8.64 -6.70 -25.96
N GLY A 85 -8.35 -7.87 -25.38
CA GLY A 85 -7.07 -8.57 -25.51
C GLY A 85 -5.97 -8.01 -24.60
N PHE A 86 -6.28 -7.10 -23.68
CA PHE A 86 -5.29 -6.48 -22.80
C PHE A 86 -4.82 -7.49 -21.76
N ARG A 87 -3.52 -7.44 -21.45
CA ARG A 87 -2.86 -8.32 -20.49
C ARG A 87 -2.13 -7.50 -19.45
N TYR A 88 -2.46 -7.73 -18.18
CA TYR A 88 -1.82 -7.05 -17.06
C TYR A 88 -0.93 -8.04 -16.30
N PRO A 89 0.37 -7.78 -16.14
CA PRO A 89 1.24 -8.67 -15.39
C PRO A 89 0.88 -8.67 -13.90
N VAL A 90 1.02 -9.83 -13.26
CA VAL A 90 0.92 -10.00 -11.82
C VAL A 90 2.31 -10.28 -11.26
N GLU A 91 2.78 -9.41 -10.37
CA GLU A 91 4.13 -9.51 -9.77
C GLU A 91 3.99 -9.58 -8.25
N ASP A 92 4.49 -10.66 -7.63
CA ASP A 92 4.35 -10.95 -6.20
C ASP A 92 2.90 -10.87 -5.66
N GLY A 93 1.93 -11.25 -6.51
CA GLY A 93 0.50 -11.21 -6.21
C GLY A 93 -0.12 -9.82 -6.36
N ILE A 94 0.63 -8.85 -6.89
CA ILE A 94 0.19 -7.47 -7.12
C ILE A 94 -0.13 -7.30 -8.61
N PRO A 95 -1.39 -7.04 -8.98
CA PRO A 95 -1.78 -6.71 -10.35
C PRO A 95 -1.27 -5.33 -10.78
N ILE A 96 -0.52 -5.26 -11.89
CA ILE A 96 -0.13 -3.98 -12.50
C ILE A 96 -1.21 -3.56 -13.51
N MET A 97 -2.32 -3.01 -13.00
CA MET A 97 -3.50 -2.63 -13.80
C MET A 97 -3.44 -1.19 -14.33
N LEU A 98 -2.35 -0.88 -15.04
CA LEU A 98 -2.17 0.39 -15.76
C LEU A 98 -2.59 0.22 -17.22
N LEU A 99 -3.23 1.23 -17.81
CA LEU A 99 -3.71 1.16 -19.20
C LEU A 99 -2.54 0.94 -20.17
N GLU A 100 -1.43 1.61 -19.94
CA GLU A 100 -0.22 1.55 -20.75
C GLU A 100 0.41 0.16 -20.74
N GLU A 101 0.43 -0.51 -19.58
CA GLU A 101 0.93 -1.89 -19.47
C GLU A 101 -0.03 -2.88 -20.14
N GLY A 102 -1.34 -2.67 -20.01
CA GLY A 102 -2.35 -3.48 -20.71
C GLY A 102 -2.23 -3.41 -22.23
N GLU A 103 -2.01 -2.21 -22.78
CA GLU A 103 -1.82 -1.97 -24.21
C GLU A 103 -0.50 -2.56 -24.71
N LYS A 104 0.60 -2.38 -23.96
CA LYS A 104 1.93 -2.92 -24.27
C LYS A 104 1.95 -4.44 -24.42
N TYR A 105 1.14 -5.15 -23.63
CA TYR A 105 1.01 -6.61 -23.68
C TYR A 105 -0.27 -7.08 -24.36
N LYS A 106 -0.96 -6.21 -25.11
CA LYS A 106 -2.17 -6.58 -25.82
C LYS A 106 -1.91 -7.74 -26.79
N ASP A 107 -2.78 -8.74 -26.73
CA ASP A 107 -2.78 -9.87 -27.64
C ASP A 107 -4.17 -10.05 -28.25
N GLU A 108 -4.29 -9.70 -29.53
CA GLU A 108 -5.56 -9.75 -30.25
C GLU A 108 -6.06 -11.19 -30.49
N SER A 109 -5.17 -12.18 -30.44
CA SER A 109 -5.55 -13.58 -30.57
C SER A 109 -6.36 -14.11 -29.38
N LEU A 110 -6.28 -13.41 -28.24
CA LEU A 110 -7.00 -13.76 -27.01
C LEU A 110 -8.40 -13.16 -26.95
N ILE A 111 -8.79 -12.35 -27.94
CA ILE A 111 -10.11 -11.72 -27.99
C ILE A 111 -11.16 -12.76 -28.37
N GLN A 112 -12.13 -12.96 -27.47
CA GLN A 112 -13.29 -13.82 -27.72
C GLN A 112 -14.43 -12.95 -28.25
N LYS A 113 -14.90 -13.26 -29.47
CA LYS A 113 -16.06 -12.62 -30.12
C LYS A 113 -17.35 -13.34 -29.80
#